data_AF-A0A2V4BRP3-F1
#
_entry.id   AF-A0A2V4BRP3-F1
#
_cell.length_a   1.000
_cell.length_b   1.000
_cell.length_c   1.000
_cell.angle_alpha   90.00
_cell.angle_beta   90.00
_cell.angle_gamma   90.00
#
_symmetry.space_group_name_H-M   'P 1'
#
loop_
_entity.id
_entity.type
_entity.pdbx_description
1 polymer ?
#
loop_
_entity_poly.entity_id
_entity_poly.type
_entity_poly.pdbx_seq_one_letter_code
_entity_poly.pdbx_strand_id
1 'polypeptide(L)'
;MFVLVSTQFSNAQQTITLDETVYIHANATTFVSGETLLYKIYCLKATDKTPSNISKVAYAELVDNNKKSVFKTKISLENANGQGDYFIPTTLKTGNYKLIGYTNWMLNKPVAELFQIDINIINPYKTTEKDLGENILNVNTEASGNTENTSTKTSSTNENISFKFNKKTFTNRELVDLKIESSNATFENGNYSLSVRKLDNIPSKSQITATDFSVKSSYPVLLDLQNNQKIILPELRGEIISGKILSRNNNDKIEDVSVCLSLPGKSFAFKVVKTDRDGNFIFNISKTYYTPDIVVQIIDEKASNYDLIVNNAPAIDYAQLSYEQNKNLSYVIKESLLDRSISSQVENAYYHKKADNIKKTPTLETFYYPLAKEYVLDDFTRFKTLKETTTEVTTEIYHKQKDNKLYLHVNDPSVFPQLPEPALVLVDGLYLENQNDLINYSMKNVYKIDVIVGRYYAGSKSFNGLISFTTFDKDFKSTQSGSSIVKPVVLRPQPKKIYNKIEYSNLTDNARIPDFRNQLFWNPEVKLNSQSNNSFYTSDLSGTYEIRLEGFANNGSPVSLKEIIEVKDSTSN
;
A
#
# COMPACT_ATOMS: atom_id res chain seq x y z
N MET A 1 -15.72 -40.81 -37.35
CA MET A 1 -15.23 -41.57 -36.18
C MET A 1 -15.36 -40.65 -34.98
N PHE A 2 -16.49 -40.74 -34.27
CA PHE A 2 -16.78 -39.98 -33.07
C PHE A 2 -15.92 -40.53 -31.92
N VAL A 3 -15.04 -39.71 -31.34
CA VAL A 3 -14.40 -40.03 -30.06
C VAL A 3 -15.16 -39.28 -28.98
N LEU A 4 -16.03 -40.03 -28.30
CA LEU A 4 -16.61 -39.67 -27.02
C LEU A 4 -15.46 -39.52 -26.01
N VAL A 5 -15.14 -38.29 -25.63
CA VAL A 5 -14.36 -38.03 -24.41
C VAL A 5 -15.33 -38.21 -23.25
N SER A 6 -15.25 -39.37 -22.61
CA SER A 6 -15.92 -39.63 -21.35
C SER A 6 -15.43 -38.65 -20.30
N THR A 7 -16.38 -37.86 -19.81
CA THR A 7 -16.28 -36.94 -18.70
C THR A 7 -15.96 -37.71 -17.42
N GLN A 8 -14.68 -37.80 -17.05
CA GLN A 8 -14.35 -37.81 -15.62
C GLN A 8 -14.28 -36.36 -15.17
N PHE A 9 -15.44 -35.83 -14.74
CA PHE A 9 -15.43 -34.70 -13.83
C PHE A 9 -14.71 -35.19 -12.56
N SER A 10 -13.42 -34.89 -12.45
CA SER A 10 -12.76 -34.87 -11.15
C SER A 10 -13.65 -34.02 -10.24
N ASN A 11 -14.09 -34.57 -9.12
CA ASN A 11 -14.79 -33.81 -8.09
C ASN A 11 -13.98 -32.52 -7.86
N ALA A 12 -14.58 -31.36 -8.19
CA ALA A 12 -13.96 -30.08 -7.92
C ALA A 12 -13.56 -30.05 -6.44
N GLN A 13 -12.34 -29.58 -6.15
CA GLN A 13 -11.81 -29.55 -4.80
C GLN A 13 -12.81 -28.86 -3.88
N GLN A 14 -13.42 -29.60 -2.97
CA GLN A 14 -14.54 -29.13 -2.15
C GLN A 14 -14.09 -28.19 -1.03
N THR A 15 -12.78 -28.18 -0.73
CA THR A 15 -12.18 -27.36 0.31
C THR A 15 -10.96 -26.60 -0.22
N ILE A 16 -10.80 -25.34 0.18
CA ILE A 16 -9.62 -24.53 -0.12
C ILE A 16 -8.84 -24.31 1.17
N THR A 17 -7.54 -24.53 1.11
CA THR A 17 -6.63 -24.31 2.24
C THR A 17 -6.14 -22.86 2.27
N LEU A 18 -6.41 -22.15 3.35
CA LEU A 18 -5.86 -20.84 3.66
C LEU A 18 -4.58 -21.01 4.48
N ASP A 19 -3.43 -21.01 3.79
CA ASP A 19 -2.10 -21.06 4.40
C ASP A 19 -1.37 -19.71 4.25
N GLU A 20 -1.84 -18.71 4.99
CA GLU A 20 -1.27 -17.37 4.98
C GLU A 20 -1.36 -16.71 6.37
N THR A 21 -0.31 -16.00 6.72
CA THR A 21 -0.19 -15.17 7.92
C THR A 21 0.67 -13.94 7.63
N VAL A 22 0.57 -12.93 8.47
CA VAL A 22 1.35 -11.70 8.37
C VAL A 22 2.17 -11.52 9.63
N TYR A 23 3.39 -11.03 9.51
CA TYR A 23 4.19 -10.48 10.60
C TYR A 23 4.50 -9.01 10.31
N ILE A 24 4.43 -8.15 11.33
CA ILE A 24 4.83 -6.74 11.23
C ILE A 24 5.98 -6.48 12.20
N HIS A 25 7.03 -5.82 11.70
CA HIS A 25 8.01 -5.15 12.55
C HIS A 25 7.75 -3.64 12.49
N ALA A 26 7.43 -3.05 13.64
CA ALA A 26 7.29 -1.61 13.82
C ALA A 26 8.52 -1.03 14.53
N ASN A 27 8.86 0.23 14.24
CA ASN A 27 10.00 0.91 14.85
C ASN A 27 9.83 1.17 16.36
N ALA A 28 8.59 1.27 16.85
CA ALA A 28 8.24 1.41 18.27
C ALA A 28 6.80 0.96 18.53
N THR A 29 6.45 0.80 19.81
CA THR A 29 5.09 0.49 20.28
C THR A 29 4.47 1.64 21.08
N THR A 30 5.19 2.74 21.27
CA THR A 30 4.69 3.93 21.96
C THR A 30 5.15 5.15 21.21
N PHE A 31 4.23 6.09 20.97
CA PHE A 31 4.45 7.28 20.18
C PHE A 31 3.91 8.53 20.86
N VAL A 32 4.63 9.64 20.72
CA VAL A 32 4.13 10.97 21.02
C VAL A 32 3.56 11.56 19.72
N SER A 33 2.45 12.31 19.79
CA SER A 33 1.90 12.99 18.61
C SER A 33 2.97 13.85 17.92
N GLY A 34 3.06 13.70 16.59
CA GLY A 34 4.12 14.28 15.77
C GLY A 34 5.29 13.32 15.48
N GLU A 35 5.29 12.10 16.04
CA GLU A 35 6.22 11.04 15.62
C GLU A 35 5.66 10.24 14.44
N THR A 36 6.53 9.48 13.77
CA THR A 36 6.17 8.58 12.68
C THR A 36 6.30 7.12 13.10
N LEU A 37 5.20 6.37 12.97
CA LEU A 37 5.18 4.92 13.02
C LEU A 37 5.71 4.39 11.69
N LEU A 38 6.87 3.72 11.72
CA LEU A 38 7.49 3.07 10.56
C LEU A 38 7.32 1.58 10.72
N TYR A 39 6.96 0.87 9.66
CA TYR A 39 6.78 -0.57 9.75
C TYR A 39 7.09 -1.31 8.44
N LYS A 40 7.46 -2.58 8.61
CA LYS A 40 7.61 -3.56 7.53
C LYS A 40 6.65 -4.72 7.74
N ILE A 41 6.03 -5.17 6.66
CA ILE A 41 5.12 -6.30 6.60
C ILE A 41 5.80 -7.47 5.89
N TYR A 42 5.65 -8.65 6.46
CA TYR A 42 6.07 -9.93 5.91
C TYR A 42 4.84 -10.81 5.74
N CYS A 43 4.53 -11.20 4.50
CA CYS A 43 3.48 -12.14 4.18
C CYS A 43 4.10 -13.53 4.09
N LEU A 44 3.67 -14.44 4.97
CA LEU A 44 4.31 -15.74 5.17
C LEU A 44 3.26 -16.84 5.11
N LYS A 45 3.67 -18.07 4.82
CA LYS A 45 2.81 -19.23 5.05
C LYS A 45 2.64 -19.43 6.54
N ALA A 46 1.45 -19.83 6.97
CA ALA A 46 1.17 -20.12 8.36
C ALA A 46 1.95 -21.36 8.85
N THR A 47 2.12 -22.35 7.97
CA THR A 47 2.74 -23.65 8.25
C THR A 47 4.23 -23.61 8.55
N ASP A 48 5.04 -23.05 7.64
CA ASP A 48 6.51 -23.11 7.68
C ASP A 48 7.19 -21.72 7.75
N LYS A 49 6.40 -20.65 7.76
CA LYS A 49 6.84 -19.25 7.72
C LYS A 49 7.69 -18.89 6.50
N THR A 50 7.70 -19.69 5.44
CA THR A 50 8.28 -19.29 4.14
C THR A 50 7.47 -18.14 3.53
N PRO A 51 8.06 -17.31 2.64
CA PRO A 51 7.33 -16.23 1.96
C PRO A 51 6.05 -16.72 1.24
N SER A 52 4.89 -16.15 1.58
CA SER A 52 3.63 -16.42 0.87
C SER A 52 3.46 -15.47 -0.31
N ASN A 53 3.40 -16.04 -1.51
CA ASN A 53 3.18 -15.29 -2.74
C ASN A 53 1.71 -15.33 -3.21
N ILE A 54 0.79 -15.85 -2.39
CA ILE A 54 -0.64 -15.92 -2.68
C ILE A 54 -1.16 -14.49 -2.82
N SER A 55 -1.12 -13.67 -1.79
CA SER A 55 -1.57 -12.27 -1.88
C SER A 55 -0.47 -11.34 -2.42
N LYS A 56 -0.84 -10.45 -3.36
CA LYS A 56 0.03 -9.35 -3.85
C LYS A 56 -0.21 -8.02 -3.15
N VAL A 57 -1.17 -7.99 -2.24
CA VAL A 57 -1.58 -6.80 -1.50
C VAL A 57 -1.76 -7.16 -0.03
N ALA A 58 -1.22 -6.33 0.84
CA ALA A 58 -1.47 -6.36 2.28
C ALA A 58 -2.09 -5.03 2.73
N TYR A 59 -2.63 -5.04 3.94
CA TYR A 59 -3.23 -3.90 4.60
C TYR A 59 -2.60 -3.72 5.97
N ALA A 60 -2.40 -2.47 6.35
CA ALA A 60 -2.10 -2.08 7.72
C ALA A 60 -3.19 -1.13 8.20
N GLU A 61 -3.70 -1.36 9.40
CA GLU A 61 -4.80 -0.61 9.97
C GLU A 61 -4.57 -0.32 11.44
N LEU A 62 -4.77 0.93 11.85
CA LEU A 62 -4.68 1.35 13.25
C LEU A 62 -6.11 1.49 13.80
N VAL A 63 -6.45 0.68 14.80
CA VAL A 63 -7.79 0.62 15.40
C VAL A 63 -7.73 1.11 16.84
N ASP A 64 -8.55 2.10 17.18
CA ASP A 64 -8.63 2.66 18.53
C ASP A 64 -9.38 1.74 19.52
N ASN A 65 -9.34 2.08 20.80
CA ASN A 65 -10.04 1.33 21.85
C ASN A 65 -11.58 1.30 21.69
N ASN A 66 -12.16 2.19 20.89
CA ASN A 66 -13.58 2.21 20.53
C ASN A 66 -13.89 1.35 19.30
N LYS A 67 -12.94 0.51 18.86
CA LYS A 67 -13.05 -0.37 17.68
C LYS A 67 -13.18 0.38 16.36
N LYS A 68 -12.71 1.63 16.31
CA LYS A 68 -12.75 2.46 15.11
C LYS A 68 -11.38 2.46 14.44
N SER A 69 -11.37 2.14 13.14
CA SER A 69 -10.21 2.37 12.29
C SER A 69 -9.95 3.88 12.14
N VAL A 70 -8.80 4.34 12.63
CA VAL A 70 -8.35 5.74 12.52
C VAL A 70 -7.35 5.95 11.39
N PHE A 71 -6.76 4.87 10.89
CA PHE A 71 -5.86 4.85 9.75
C PHE A 71 -5.95 3.49 9.07
N LYS A 72 -6.04 3.48 7.75
CA LYS A 72 -6.01 2.26 6.93
C LYS A 72 -5.21 2.53 5.68
N THR A 73 -4.29 1.64 5.35
CA THR A 73 -3.50 1.74 4.12
C THR A 73 -3.37 0.41 3.42
N LYS A 74 -3.20 0.49 2.10
CA LYS A 74 -2.95 -0.65 1.21
C LYS A 74 -1.46 -0.64 0.84
N ILE A 75 -0.86 -1.82 0.76
CA ILE A 75 0.58 -2.00 0.54
C ILE A 75 0.76 -3.06 -0.53
N SER A 76 1.43 -2.71 -1.63
CA SER A 76 1.83 -3.69 -2.64
C SER A 76 2.94 -4.58 -2.08
N LEU A 77 2.79 -5.89 -2.23
CA LEU A 77 3.78 -6.87 -1.80
C LEU A 77 4.72 -7.23 -2.95
N GLU A 78 6.01 -6.96 -2.76
CA GLU A 78 7.10 -7.40 -3.64
C GLU A 78 7.80 -8.57 -2.95
N ASN A 79 7.83 -9.75 -3.58
CA ASN A 79 8.39 -10.98 -2.99
C ASN A 79 7.86 -11.26 -1.57
N ALA A 80 6.54 -11.12 -1.37
CA ALA A 80 5.86 -11.27 -0.08
C ALA A 80 6.23 -10.24 1.01
N ASN A 81 6.86 -9.12 0.65
CA ASN A 81 7.26 -8.08 1.58
C ASN A 81 6.65 -6.73 1.18
N GLY A 82 6.36 -5.90 2.17
CA GLY A 82 5.88 -4.53 1.98
C GLY A 82 6.32 -3.63 3.11
N GLN A 83 6.24 -2.33 2.91
CA GLN A 83 6.60 -1.34 3.93
C GLN A 83 5.63 -0.18 3.91
N GLY A 84 5.54 0.52 5.02
CA GLY A 84 4.77 1.74 5.12
C GLY A 84 5.12 2.54 6.34
N ASP A 85 4.50 3.70 6.43
CA ASP A 85 4.63 4.61 7.53
C ASP A 85 3.31 5.33 7.78
N TYR A 86 3.17 5.83 8.99
CA TYR A 86 2.06 6.66 9.40
C TYR A 86 2.55 7.74 10.35
N PHE A 87 2.44 9.00 9.92
CA PHE A 87 2.68 10.15 10.78
C PHE A 87 1.52 10.27 11.78
N ILE A 88 1.82 10.24 13.09
CA ILE A 88 0.82 10.32 14.16
C ILE A 88 0.34 11.77 14.27
N PRO A 89 -0.87 12.11 13.80
CA PRO A 89 -1.32 13.50 13.81
C PRO A 89 -1.75 13.92 15.23
N THR A 90 -1.73 15.22 15.48
CA THR A 90 -2.22 15.83 16.74
C THR A 90 -3.74 15.70 16.90
N THR A 91 -4.45 15.16 15.91
CA THR A 91 -5.89 14.87 15.97
C THR A 91 -6.22 13.55 16.67
N LEU A 92 -5.28 12.60 16.81
CA LEU A 92 -5.51 11.36 17.55
C LEU A 92 -5.52 11.61 19.06
N LYS A 93 -6.33 10.86 19.81
CA LYS A 93 -6.41 11.02 21.28
C LYS A 93 -5.33 10.17 21.96
N THR A 94 -4.94 10.56 23.17
CA THR A 94 -4.14 9.68 24.04
C THR A 94 -4.89 8.37 24.29
N GLY A 95 -4.19 7.23 24.19
CA GLY A 95 -4.75 5.92 24.53
C GLY A 95 -4.10 4.76 23.80
N ASN A 96 -4.65 3.58 24.04
CA ASN A 96 -4.26 2.32 23.41
C ASN A 96 -4.93 2.13 22.04
N TYR A 97 -4.12 1.78 21.06
CA TYR A 97 -4.47 1.43 19.69
C TYR A 97 -3.90 0.05 19.36
N LYS A 98 -4.41 -0.56 18.28
CA LYS A 98 -3.82 -1.77 17.69
C LYS A 98 -3.46 -1.52 16.25
N LEU A 99 -2.21 -1.79 15.89
CA LEU A 99 -1.80 -1.92 14.50
C LEU A 99 -2.05 -3.36 14.07
N ILE A 100 -2.93 -3.54 13.09
CA ILE A 100 -3.35 -4.84 12.55
C ILE A 100 -2.79 -5.00 11.15
N GLY A 101 -2.15 -6.14 10.90
CA GLY A 101 -1.61 -6.53 9.60
C GLY A 101 -2.36 -7.71 9.02
N TYR A 102 -2.83 -7.60 7.78
CA TYR A 102 -3.57 -8.68 7.14
C TYR A 102 -3.57 -8.58 5.61
N THR A 103 -3.96 -9.66 4.95
CA THR A 103 -4.35 -9.68 3.53
C THR A 103 -5.84 -9.94 3.43
N ASN A 104 -6.48 -9.61 2.31
CA ASN A 104 -7.90 -9.93 2.13
C ASN A 104 -8.19 -11.44 2.29
N TRP A 105 -7.22 -12.30 1.95
CA TRP A 105 -7.36 -13.74 2.12
C TRP A 105 -7.51 -14.16 3.58
N MET A 106 -6.78 -13.50 4.48
CA MET A 106 -6.81 -13.75 5.92
C MET A 106 -8.12 -13.30 6.58
N LEU A 107 -8.95 -12.49 5.90
CA LEU A 107 -10.25 -12.06 6.44
C LEU A 107 -11.31 -13.18 6.47
N ASN A 108 -10.98 -14.36 5.94
CA ASN A 108 -11.74 -15.58 6.18
C ASN A 108 -11.42 -16.25 7.53
N LYS A 109 -10.55 -15.64 8.36
CA LYS A 109 -10.23 -16.04 9.74
C LYS A 109 -10.84 -15.04 10.74
N PRO A 110 -11.06 -15.46 12.01
CA PRO A 110 -11.39 -14.53 13.08
C PRO A 110 -10.34 -13.42 13.21
N VAL A 111 -10.79 -12.19 13.49
CA VAL A 111 -9.91 -11.01 13.61
C VAL A 111 -8.88 -11.16 14.73
N ALA A 112 -9.21 -11.93 15.78
CA ALA A 112 -8.30 -12.25 16.87
C ALA A 112 -7.05 -13.04 16.42
N GLU A 113 -7.11 -13.74 15.29
CA GLU A 113 -5.98 -14.48 14.72
C GLU A 113 -5.11 -13.65 13.77
N LEU A 114 -5.56 -12.44 13.39
CA LEU A 114 -4.75 -11.51 12.61
C LEU A 114 -3.60 -10.97 13.46
N PHE A 115 -2.49 -10.64 12.81
CA PHE A 115 -1.32 -10.09 13.50
C PHE A 115 -1.61 -8.71 14.06
N GLN A 116 -1.25 -8.50 15.32
CA GLN A 116 -1.56 -7.29 16.07
C GLN A 116 -0.32 -6.82 16.83
N ILE A 117 -0.07 -5.51 16.80
CA ILE A 117 0.87 -4.83 17.68
C ILE A 117 0.06 -3.84 18.52
N ASP A 118 0.25 -3.89 19.84
CA ASP A 118 -0.30 -2.86 20.71
C ASP A 118 0.52 -1.58 20.58
N ILE A 119 -0.17 -0.47 20.27
CA ILE A 119 0.42 0.84 20.07
C ILE A 119 -0.18 1.79 21.11
N ASN A 120 0.67 2.42 21.93
CA ASN A 120 0.25 3.49 22.82
C ASN A 120 0.55 4.84 22.16
N ILE A 121 -0.43 5.74 22.12
CA ILE A 121 -0.23 7.11 21.62
C ILE A 121 -0.45 8.08 22.78
N ILE A 122 0.51 8.98 22.99
CA ILE A 122 0.44 10.06 23.96
C ILE A 122 0.33 11.38 23.20
N ASN A 123 -0.80 12.06 23.33
CA ASN A 123 -1.02 13.35 22.73
C ASN A 123 -0.97 14.46 23.81
N PRO A 124 0.13 15.22 23.91
CA PRO A 124 0.25 16.30 24.89
C PRO A 124 -0.63 17.53 24.56
N TYR A 125 -1.18 17.61 23.34
CA TYR A 125 -2.00 18.74 22.86
C TYR A 125 -3.50 18.54 23.07
N LYS A 126 -3.92 17.34 23.51
CA LYS A 126 -5.31 17.04 23.82
C LYS A 126 -5.45 16.68 25.29
N THR A 127 -5.98 17.60 26.07
CA THR A 127 -6.44 17.31 27.43
C THR A 127 -7.64 16.36 27.34
N THR A 128 -7.58 15.22 28.01
CA THR A 128 -8.76 14.39 28.26
C THR A 128 -9.70 15.18 29.17
N GLU A 129 -10.86 15.60 28.67
CA GLU A 129 -11.89 16.37 29.39
C GLU A 129 -12.54 15.61 30.58
N LYS A 130 -11.92 14.53 31.09
CA LYS A 130 -12.47 13.70 32.17
C LYS A 130 -11.63 13.58 33.45
N ASP A 131 -10.47 14.24 33.54
CA ASP A 131 -9.64 14.23 34.77
C ASP A 131 -9.57 15.60 35.47
N LEU A 132 -10.70 16.33 35.51
CA LEU A 132 -10.85 17.52 36.38
C LEU A 132 -11.49 17.18 37.74
N GLY A 133 -11.38 15.93 38.20
CA GLY A 133 -11.95 15.50 39.46
C GLY A 133 -11.23 14.32 40.07
N GLU A 134 -10.08 14.58 40.68
CA GLU A 134 -9.66 14.09 42.01
C GLU A 134 -8.13 14.14 42.12
N ASN A 135 -7.63 15.23 42.69
CA ASN A 135 -6.35 15.23 43.39
C ASN A 135 -6.48 14.27 44.60
N ILE A 136 -6.28 12.97 44.39
CA ILE A 136 -5.98 12.04 45.47
C ILE A 136 -4.51 11.68 45.36
N LEU A 137 -3.70 12.41 46.13
CA LEU A 137 -2.39 12.00 46.58
C LEU A 137 -2.55 10.75 47.46
N ASN A 138 -2.59 9.56 46.86
CA ASN A 138 -2.34 8.32 47.57
C ASN A 138 -0.91 7.86 47.26
N VAL A 139 0.02 8.33 48.10
CA VAL A 139 1.32 7.68 48.29
C VAL A 139 1.05 6.42 49.11
N ASN A 140 0.67 5.33 48.44
CA ASN A 140 0.73 4.01 49.03
C ASN A 140 1.99 3.31 48.52
N THR A 141 3.02 3.38 49.34
CA THR A 141 4.14 2.43 49.36
C THR A 141 3.62 1.05 49.74
N GLU A 142 3.22 0.27 48.75
CA GLU A 142 3.17 -1.19 48.89
C GLU A 142 3.99 -1.81 47.77
N ALA A 143 5.22 -2.17 48.14
CA ALA A 143 6.06 -3.08 47.40
C ALA A 143 5.48 -4.49 47.54
N SER A 144 4.78 -4.97 46.51
CA SER A 144 4.78 -6.39 46.06
C SER A 144 3.73 -6.62 44.96
N GLY A 145 4.18 -7.19 43.84
CA GLY A 145 3.30 -7.86 42.88
C GLY A 145 3.39 -7.35 41.44
N ASN A 146 4.30 -7.95 40.68
CA ASN A 146 4.41 -7.95 39.21
C ASN A 146 4.71 -6.62 38.52
N THR A 147 5.97 -6.20 38.65
CA THR A 147 6.68 -5.39 37.66
C THR A 147 6.75 -6.16 36.34
N GLU A 148 5.86 -5.85 35.39
CA GLU A 148 6.07 -6.23 34.00
C GLU A 148 7.21 -5.39 33.43
N ASN A 149 8.40 -5.98 33.49
CA ASN A 149 9.60 -5.75 32.70
C ASN A 149 9.78 -4.35 32.08
N THR A 150 10.48 -3.49 32.84
CA THR A 150 11.55 -2.66 32.29
C THR A 150 12.32 -3.47 31.27
N SER A 151 12.47 -2.97 30.04
CA SER A 151 13.27 -3.56 28.97
C SER A 151 14.60 -4.06 29.54
N THR A 152 14.70 -5.37 29.78
CA THR A 152 15.91 -5.97 30.34
C THR A 152 17.05 -5.73 29.38
N LYS A 153 18.19 -5.27 29.90
CA LYS A 153 19.48 -5.08 29.20
C LYS A 153 20.08 -6.42 28.75
N THR A 154 19.33 -7.22 27.99
CA THR A 154 19.75 -8.52 27.48
C THR A 154 19.83 -8.46 25.97
N SER A 155 21.06 -8.37 25.45
CA SER A 155 21.33 -8.58 24.02
C SER A 155 20.88 -10.00 23.65
N SER A 156 19.93 -10.12 22.72
CA SER A 156 19.50 -11.41 22.20
C SER A 156 20.41 -11.80 21.04
N THR A 157 21.18 -12.86 21.22
CA THR A 157 22.16 -13.36 20.24
C THR A 157 21.53 -14.42 19.34
N ASN A 158 21.98 -14.48 18.08
CA ASN A 158 21.73 -15.58 17.17
C ASN A 158 23.09 -16.20 16.82
N GLU A 159 23.23 -17.52 16.88
CA GLU A 159 24.52 -18.18 16.60
C GLU A 159 25.03 -17.93 15.18
N ASN A 160 24.13 -17.65 14.23
CA ASN A 160 24.45 -17.52 12.82
C ASN A 160 24.61 -16.08 12.35
N ILE A 161 24.20 -15.08 13.13
CA ILE A 161 24.17 -13.67 12.71
C ILE A 161 24.76 -12.82 13.82
N SER A 162 25.63 -11.88 13.46
CA SER A 162 26.23 -10.97 14.45
C SER A 162 26.31 -9.54 13.95
N PHE A 163 26.14 -8.60 14.89
CA PHE A 163 26.47 -7.20 14.64
C PHE A 163 27.97 -6.97 14.83
N LYS A 164 28.56 -6.22 13.90
CA LYS A 164 29.95 -5.77 13.95
C LYS A 164 29.97 -4.25 13.91
N PHE A 165 30.62 -3.67 14.90
CA PHE A 165 30.91 -2.25 15.01
C PHE A 165 32.30 -2.08 15.62
N ASN A 166 32.95 -0.96 15.29
CA ASN A 166 34.27 -0.60 15.79
C ASN A 166 34.29 -0.29 17.30
N LYS A 167 33.17 0.21 17.84
CA LYS A 167 32.98 0.53 19.26
C LYS A 167 31.49 0.49 19.63
N LYS A 168 31.19 0.52 20.94
CA LYS A 168 29.81 0.55 21.48
C LYS A 168 29.39 1.91 22.06
N THR A 169 30.33 2.85 22.17
CA THR A 169 30.09 4.21 22.64
C THR A 169 30.54 5.20 21.57
N PHE A 170 29.62 6.07 21.17
CA PHE A 170 29.80 7.07 20.11
C PHE A 170 29.55 8.46 20.68
N THR A 171 30.09 9.49 20.03
CA THR A 171 29.73 10.88 20.32
C THR A 171 28.54 11.32 19.46
N ASN A 172 28.00 12.52 19.70
CA ASN A 172 26.99 13.10 18.82
C ASN A 172 27.51 13.27 17.38
N ARG A 173 26.61 13.14 16.40
CA ARG A 173 26.89 13.25 14.96
C ARG A 173 28.04 12.37 14.46
N GLU A 174 28.37 11.30 15.19
CA GLU A 174 29.39 10.34 14.80
C GLU A 174 28.81 9.28 13.86
N LEU A 175 29.59 8.87 12.86
CA LEU A 175 29.23 7.76 11.98
C LEU A 175 29.37 6.43 12.73
N VAL A 176 28.26 5.70 12.82
CA VAL A 176 28.22 4.30 13.23
C VAL A 176 28.33 3.44 11.99
N ASP A 177 29.47 2.79 11.80
CA ASP A 177 29.64 1.78 10.74
C ASP A 177 29.17 0.40 11.25
N LEU A 178 27.87 0.14 11.05
CA LEU A 178 27.25 -1.13 11.43
C LEU A 178 27.31 -2.11 10.26
N LYS A 179 28.02 -3.22 10.47
CA LYS A 179 27.99 -4.38 9.58
C LYS A 179 27.20 -5.50 10.24
N ILE A 180 26.45 -6.24 9.42
CA ILE A 180 25.68 -7.39 9.87
C ILE A 180 26.13 -8.58 9.03
N GLU A 181 26.80 -9.52 9.67
CA GLU A 181 27.40 -10.68 9.03
C GLU A 181 26.61 -11.92 9.38
N SER A 182 26.40 -12.77 8.38
CA SER A 182 25.91 -14.13 8.57
C SER A 182 27.07 -15.13 8.41
N SER A 183 27.17 -16.10 9.32
CA SER A 183 28.06 -17.26 9.17
C SER A 183 27.42 -18.38 8.35
N ASN A 184 26.16 -18.22 7.94
CA ASN A 184 25.40 -19.21 7.17
C ASN A 184 24.69 -18.55 5.97
N ALA A 185 24.99 -19.06 4.77
CA ALA A 185 24.49 -18.53 3.49
C ALA A 185 22.96 -18.49 3.40
N THR A 186 22.25 -19.33 4.17
CA THR A 186 20.78 -19.36 4.23
C THR A 186 20.19 -18.01 4.63
N PHE A 187 20.87 -17.25 5.49
CA PHE A 187 20.39 -15.99 5.99
C PHE A 187 20.79 -14.78 5.13
N GLU A 188 21.75 -14.91 4.21
CA GLU A 188 22.26 -13.76 3.44
C GLU A 188 21.19 -13.07 2.59
N ASN A 189 20.30 -13.87 1.97
CA ASN A 189 19.29 -13.43 1.01
C ASN A 189 17.86 -13.44 1.58
N GLY A 190 17.72 -13.47 2.91
CA GLY A 190 16.44 -13.34 3.57
C GLY A 190 15.88 -11.91 3.53
N ASN A 191 14.74 -11.72 4.17
CA ASN A 191 14.09 -10.43 4.29
C ASN A 191 14.17 -9.96 5.73
N TYR A 192 14.83 -8.82 5.95
CA TYR A 192 15.03 -8.27 7.29
C TYR A 192 14.75 -6.77 7.34
N SER A 193 14.50 -6.27 8.53
CA SER A 193 14.36 -4.84 8.82
C SER A 193 15.13 -4.49 10.08
N LEU A 194 15.75 -3.32 10.06
CA LEU A 194 16.61 -2.81 11.13
C LEU A 194 16.05 -1.48 11.62
N SER A 195 15.90 -1.38 12.94
CA SER A 195 15.52 -0.16 13.65
C SER A 195 16.65 0.22 14.60
N VAL A 196 17.04 1.49 14.62
CA VAL A 196 17.93 2.06 15.65
C VAL A 196 17.21 3.22 16.32
N ARG A 197 16.83 3.04 17.59
CA ARG A 197 15.97 3.97 18.31
C ARG A 197 16.44 4.24 19.73
N LYS A 198 16.31 5.49 20.17
CA LYS A 198 16.61 5.92 21.54
C LYS A 198 15.68 5.22 22.52
N LEU A 199 16.24 4.73 23.61
CA LEU A 199 15.51 4.23 24.77
C LEU A 199 15.22 5.38 25.73
N ASP A 200 14.03 5.37 26.31
CA ASP A 200 13.58 6.31 27.33
C ASP A 200 12.82 5.54 28.44
N ASN A 201 12.31 6.27 29.44
CA ASN A 201 11.53 5.68 30.52
C ASN A 201 10.01 5.69 30.24
N ILE A 202 9.58 6.06 29.02
CA ILE A 202 8.16 6.09 28.67
C ILE A 202 7.71 4.62 28.52
N PRO A 203 6.62 4.21 29.20
CA PRO A 203 6.18 2.83 29.16
C PRO A 203 5.90 2.38 27.73
N SER A 204 6.64 1.37 27.29
CA SER A 204 6.49 0.76 25.98
C SER A 204 6.18 -0.72 26.14
N LYS A 205 5.33 -1.25 25.25
CA LYS A 205 5.06 -2.68 25.21
C LYS A 205 6.09 -3.42 24.37
N SER A 206 6.44 -4.63 24.79
CA SER A 206 7.25 -5.52 23.98
C SER A 206 6.45 -5.97 22.74
N GLN A 207 6.96 -5.66 21.56
CA GLN A 207 6.46 -6.28 20.33
C GLN A 207 6.94 -7.74 20.27
N ILE A 208 6.07 -8.65 19.84
CA ILE A 208 6.47 -10.01 19.48
C ILE A 208 7.63 -10.00 18.49
N THR A 209 8.65 -10.83 18.75
CA THR A 209 9.81 -10.99 17.87
C THR A 209 9.50 -11.97 16.73
N ALA A 210 10.29 -11.95 15.66
CA ALA A 210 10.17 -12.92 14.57
C ALA A 210 10.36 -14.35 15.07
N THR A 211 11.28 -14.54 16.03
CA THR A 211 11.52 -15.83 16.70
C THR A 211 10.29 -16.30 17.47
N ASP A 212 9.70 -15.47 18.32
CA ASP A 212 8.50 -15.84 19.09
C ASP A 212 7.29 -16.06 18.17
N PHE A 213 7.16 -15.25 17.11
CA PHE A 213 6.11 -15.41 16.12
C PHE A 213 6.21 -16.73 15.36
N SER A 214 7.43 -17.18 15.04
CA SER A 214 7.63 -18.44 14.33
C SER A 214 7.17 -19.68 15.11
N VAL A 215 7.30 -19.64 16.44
CA VAL A 215 6.93 -20.74 17.35
C VAL A 215 5.42 -20.77 17.64
N LYS A 216 4.70 -19.65 17.46
CA LYS A 216 3.24 -19.64 17.58
C LYS A 216 2.64 -20.56 16.52
N SER A 217 1.92 -21.59 16.97
CA SER A 217 1.15 -22.47 16.11
C SER A 217 0.12 -21.64 15.33
N SER A 218 0.22 -21.69 14.02
CA SER A 218 -0.80 -21.15 13.12
C SER A 218 -1.10 -22.25 12.13
N TYR A 219 -2.28 -22.83 12.23
CA TYR A 219 -2.69 -23.89 11.33
C TYR A 219 -3.34 -23.29 10.07
N PRO A 220 -3.16 -23.93 8.92
CA PRO A 220 -3.92 -23.56 7.75
C PRO A 220 -5.41 -23.82 8.02
N VAL A 221 -6.27 -22.90 7.57
CA VAL A 221 -7.72 -23.02 7.74
C VAL A 221 -8.31 -23.68 6.49
N LEU A 222 -9.14 -24.71 6.67
CA LEU A 222 -9.89 -25.32 5.58
C LEU A 222 -11.20 -24.56 5.38
N LEU A 223 -11.37 -23.96 4.21
CA LEU A 223 -12.60 -23.28 3.81
C LEU A 223 -13.46 -24.22 2.98
N ASP A 224 -14.69 -24.44 3.40
CA ASP A 224 -15.67 -25.26 2.68
C ASP A 224 -16.42 -24.40 1.65
N LEU A 225 -16.36 -24.79 0.37
CA LEU A 225 -17.01 -24.07 -0.73
C LEU A 225 -18.51 -24.37 -0.85
N GLN A 226 -19.03 -25.40 -0.17
CA GLN A 226 -20.44 -25.77 -0.22
C GLN A 226 -21.29 -25.07 0.84
N ASN A 227 -20.66 -24.67 1.94
CA ASN A 227 -21.33 -23.89 2.96
C ASN A 227 -21.46 -22.47 2.39
N ASN A 228 -22.68 -21.96 2.19
CA ASN A 228 -23.03 -20.66 1.56
C ASN A 228 -22.39 -19.40 2.23
N GLN A 229 -21.31 -19.54 2.98
CA GLN A 229 -20.48 -18.46 3.47
C GLN A 229 -19.81 -17.73 2.31
N LYS A 230 -19.92 -16.40 2.34
CA LYS A 230 -19.26 -15.52 1.39
C LYS A 230 -17.75 -15.54 1.63
N ILE A 231 -17.02 -16.30 0.82
CA ILE A 231 -15.56 -16.37 0.85
C ILE A 231 -14.97 -15.10 0.26
N ILE A 232 -14.05 -14.47 0.99
CA ILE A 232 -13.27 -13.33 0.51
C ILE A 232 -12.10 -13.87 -0.31
N LEU A 233 -11.98 -13.43 -1.57
CA LEU A 233 -10.94 -13.93 -2.47
C LEU A 233 -9.57 -13.29 -2.20
N PRO A 234 -8.47 -14.03 -2.42
CA PRO A 234 -7.12 -13.49 -2.34
C PRO A 234 -6.81 -12.56 -3.52
N GLU A 235 -5.97 -11.55 -3.29
CA GLU A 235 -5.47 -10.63 -4.32
C GLU A 235 -4.29 -11.25 -5.10
N LEU A 236 -4.56 -12.37 -5.78
CA LEU A 236 -3.55 -13.28 -6.37
C LEU A 236 -2.59 -12.67 -7.38
N ARG A 237 -3.13 -11.76 -8.19
CA ARG A 237 -2.42 -11.17 -9.34
C ARG A 237 -2.29 -9.67 -9.25
N GLY A 238 -2.61 -9.09 -8.10
CA GLY A 238 -2.68 -7.65 -7.88
C GLY A 238 -4.02 -7.23 -7.28
N GLU A 239 -4.25 -5.92 -7.28
CA GLU A 239 -5.40 -5.29 -6.65
C GLU A 239 -6.72 -5.75 -7.30
N ILE A 240 -7.73 -6.00 -6.46
CA ILE A 240 -9.08 -6.36 -6.90
C ILE A 240 -10.01 -5.16 -6.75
N ILE A 241 -10.69 -4.81 -7.84
CA ILE A 241 -11.86 -3.90 -7.82
C ILE A 241 -13.05 -4.70 -8.29
N SER A 242 -14.10 -4.76 -7.48
CA SER A 242 -15.30 -5.52 -7.79
C SER A 242 -16.55 -4.66 -7.68
N GLY A 243 -17.64 -5.14 -8.23
CA GLY A 243 -18.92 -4.47 -8.16
C GLY A 243 -20.03 -5.33 -8.71
N LYS A 244 -21.18 -4.71 -8.91
CA LYS A 244 -22.38 -5.36 -9.40
C LYS A 244 -23.18 -4.42 -10.28
N ILE A 245 -23.87 -4.97 -11.27
CA ILE A 245 -24.91 -4.28 -12.01
C ILE A 245 -26.30 -4.76 -11.58
N LEU A 246 -27.26 -3.86 -11.58
CA LEU A 246 -28.67 -4.16 -11.30
C LEU A 246 -29.51 -3.67 -12.48
N SER A 247 -30.48 -4.48 -12.89
CA SER A 247 -31.45 -4.08 -13.92
C SER A 247 -32.51 -3.17 -13.29
N ARG A 248 -32.74 -1.99 -13.87
CA ARG A 248 -33.74 -1.03 -13.38
C ARG A 248 -35.17 -1.47 -13.62
N ASN A 249 -35.39 -2.28 -14.65
CA ASN A 249 -36.71 -2.78 -15.04
C ASN A 249 -36.94 -4.24 -14.63
N ASN A 250 -35.99 -4.86 -13.91
CA ASN A 250 -35.96 -6.26 -13.49
C ASN A 250 -36.07 -7.32 -14.61
N ASN A 251 -36.08 -6.93 -15.89
CA ASN A 251 -36.27 -7.82 -17.03
C ASN A 251 -35.03 -7.93 -17.93
N ASP A 252 -34.20 -6.89 -17.99
CA ASP A 252 -32.96 -6.94 -18.77
C ASP A 252 -31.94 -7.92 -18.15
N LYS A 253 -31.29 -8.72 -19.02
CA LYS A 253 -30.29 -9.73 -18.63
C LYS A 253 -29.07 -9.04 -18.01
N ILE A 254 -28.69 -9.46 -16.80
CA ILE A 254 -27.52 -8.93 -16.08
C ILE A 254 -26.26 -9.78 -16.21
N GLU A 255 -26.36 -10.97 -16.81
CA GLU A 255 -25.23 -11.84 -17.12
C GLU A 255 -24.61 -11.50 -18.48
N ASP A 256 -23.29 -11.66 -18.61
CA ASP A 256 -22.50 -11.41 -19.82
C ASP A 256 -22.46 -9.94 -20.30
N VAL A 257 -22.88 -9.00 -19.45
CA VAL A 257 -22.82 -7.56 -19.73
C VAL A 257 -21.39 -7.07 -19.57
N SER A 258 -20.87 -6.35 -20.56
CA SER A 258 -19.51 -5.82 -20.53
C SER A 258 -19.42 -4.61 -19.60
N VAL A 259 -18.45 -4.63 -18.69
CA VAL A 259 -18.14 -3.51 -17.77
C VAL A 259 -16.66 -3.19 -17.92
N CYS A 260 -16.30 -1.92 -17.99
CA CYS A 260 -14.94 -1.45 -18.08
C CYS A 260 -14.48 -0.65 -16.88
N LEU A 261 -13.17 -0.65 -16.65
CA LEU A 261 -12.46 0.15 -15.67
C LEU A 261 -11.43 1.01 -16.40
N SER A 262 -11.46 2.31 -16.13
CA SER A 262 -10.41 3.27 -16.50
C SER A 262 -9.70 3.76 -15.24
N LEU A 263 -8.37 3.72 -15.25
CA LEU A 263 -7.49 4.35 -14.27
C LEU A 263 -6.76 5.50 -14.98
N PRO A 264 -7.31 6.73 -15.01
CA PRO A 264 -6.74 7.82 -15.81
C PRO A 264 -5.48 8.42 -15.17
N GLY A 265 -4.66 9.08 -16.00
CA GLY A 265 -3.52 9.88 -15.56
C GLY A 265 -2.21 9.54 -16.26
N LYS A 266 -1.08 9.91 -15.64
CA LYS A 266 0.27 9.74 -16.21
C LYS A 266 0.63 8.31 -16.56
N SER A 267 0.17 7.36 -15.76
CA SER A 267 0.23 5.94 -16.03
C SER A 267 -1.20 5.42 -15.88
N PHE A 268 -1.75 4.91 -16.97
CA PHE A 268 -3.15 4.50 -16.99
C PHE A 268 -3.34 3.03 -17.28
N ALA A 269 -4.51 2.53 -16.92
CA ALA A 269 -4.97 1.20 -17.28
C ALA A 269 -6.39 1.27 -17.81
N PHE A 270 -6.69 0.42 -18.78
CA PHE A 270 -8.03 0.14 -19.23
C PHE A 270 -8.27 -1.37 -19.19
N LYS A 271 -9.39 -1.80 -18.63
CA LYS A 271 -9.78 -3.22 -18.54
C LYS A 271 -11.26 -3.36 -18.85
N VAL A 272 -11.63 -4.47 -19.47
CA VAL A 272 -13.03 -4.85 -19.71
C VAL A 272 -13.23 -6.28 -19.24
N VAL A 273 -14.31 -6.51 -18.51
CA VAL A 273 -14.75 -7.83 -18.04
C VAL A 273 -16.23 -8.02 -18.36
N LYS A 274 -16.73 -9.25 -18.19
CA LYS A 274 -18.15 -9.55 -18.24
C LYS A 274 -18.68 -9.82 -16.84
N THR A 275 -19.95 -9.51 -16.64
CA THR A 275 -20.69 -9.86 -15.43
C THR A 275 -21.02 -11.34 -15.39
N ASP A 276 -21.07 -11.91 -14.19
CA ASP A 276 -21.56 -13.27 -13.94
C ASP A 276 -23.10 -13.34 -13.96
N ARG A 277 -23.65 -14.53 -13.68
CA ARG A 277 -25.10 -14.80 -13.61
C ARG A 277 -25.87 -13.88 -12.68
N ASP A 278 -25.21 -13.44 -11.62
CA ASP A 278 -25.80 -12.59 -10.61
C ASP A 278 -25.57 -11.11 -10.89
N GLY A 279 -24.84 -10.75 -11.96
CA GLY A 279 -24.50 -9.38 -12.32
C GLY A 279 -23.22 -8.85 -11.66
N ASN A 280 -22.42 -9.69 -10.98
CA ASN A 280 -21.17 -9.26 -10.36
C ASN A 280 -20.03 -9.19 -11.39
N PHE A 281 -19.09 -8.28 -11.18
CA PHE A 281 -17.87 -8.18 -11.97
C PHE A 281 -16.64 -7.98 -11.08
N ILE A 282 -15.48 -8.43 -11.58
CA ILE A 282 -14.19 -8.34 -10.88
C ILE A 282 -13.10 -7.92 -11.87
N PHE A 283 -12.45 -6.78 -11.60
CA PHE A 283 -11.22 -6.36 -12.24
C PHE A 283 -10.02 -6.78 -11.41
N ASN A 284 -9.03 -7.39 -12.06
CA ASN A 284 -7.73 -7.64 -11.46
C ASN A 284 -6.68 -6.69 -12.08
N ILE A 285 -6.04 -5.86 -11.24
CA ILE A 285 -5.07 -4.84 -11.62
C ILE A 285 -3.68 -5.31 -11.22
N SER A 286 -2.91 -5.81 -12.19
CA SER A 286 -1.65 -6.48 -11.93
C SER A 286 -0.44 -5.58 -11.74
N LYS A 287 -0.51 -4.34 -12.22
CA LYS A 287 0.50 -3.30 -11.98
C LYS A 287 0.01 -2.37 -10.87
N THR A 288 0.92 -1.83 -10.07
CA THR A 288 0.57 -0.84 -9.05
C THR A 288 0.35 0.52 -9.71
N TYR A 289 -0.85 1.08 -9.55
CA TYR A 289 -1.15 2.47 -9.90
C TYR A 289 -1.51 3.24 -8.63
N TYR A 290 -1.23 4.54 -8.62
CA TYR A 290 -1.34 5.36 -7.41
C TYR A 290 -2.49 6.38 -7.46
N THR A 291 -3.15 6.54 -8.62
CA THR A 291 -4.32 7.41 -8.74
C THR A 291 -5.50 6.81 -7.96
N PRO A 292 -6.11 7.53 -7.01
CA PRO A 292 -7.27 7.02 -6.29
C PRO A 292 -8.56 7.15 -7.11
N ASP A 293 -8.56 8.02 -8.12
CA ASP A 293 -9.69 8.25 -9.00
C ASP A 293 -9.78 7.12 -10.03
N ILE A 294 -10.92 6.44 -10.03
CA ILE A 294 -11.23 5.41 -11.02
C ILE A 294 -12.55 5.75 -11.70
N VAL A 295 -12.73 5.23 -12.91
CA VAL A 295 -14.02 5.30 -13.59
C VAL A 295 -14.42 3.90 -14.01
N VAL A 296 -15.61 3.47 -13.59
CA VAL A 296 -16.20 2.19 -14.00
C VAL A 296 -17.44 2.49 -14.84
N GLN A 297 -17.56 1.84 -15.99
CA GLN A 297 -18.66 2.09 -16.94
C GLN A 297 -19.19 0.78 -17.53
N ILE A 298 -20.49 0.73 -17.83
CA ILE A 298 -21.09 -0.37 -18.60
C ILE A 298 -20.90 -0.09 -20.10
N ILE A 299 -20.38 -1.06 -20.85
CA ILE A 299 -20.21 -0.99 -22.31
C ILE A 299 -21.29 -1.85 -22.98
N ASP A 300 -22.51 -1.32 -23.04
CA ASP A 300 -23.67 -1.98 -23.63
C ASP A 300 -24.61 -0.96 -24.27
N GLU A 301 -25.32 -1.33 -25.33
CA GLU A 301 -26.30 -0.43 -25.98
C GLU A 301 -27.46 -0.07 -25.04
N LYS A 302 -27.78 -0.96 -24.11
CA LYS A 302 -28.79 -0.75 -23.06
C LYS A 302 -28.19 -0.29 -21.74
N ALA A 303 -26.98 0.28 -21.73
CA ALA A 303 -26.29 0.67 -20.50
C ALA A 303 -27.18 1.52 -19.56
N SER A 304 -28.02 2.41 -20.09
CA SER A 304 -28.96 3.24 -19.33
C SER A 304 -30.03 2.47 -18.54
N ASN A 305 -30.25 1.19 -18.85
CA ASN A 305 -31.22 0.34 -18.17
C ASN A 305 -30.67 -0.27 -16.89
N TYR A 306 -29.39 -0.06 -16.58
CA TYR A 306 -28.73 -0.62 -15.41
C TYR A 306 -28.28 0.45 -14.43
N ASP A 307 -28.22 0.06 -13.16
CA ASP A 307 -27.47 0.75 -12.12
C ASP A 307 -26.14 0.02 -11.88
N LEU A 308 -25.05 0.79 -11.86
CA LEU A 308 -23.70 0.28 -11.61
C LEU A 308 -23.26 0.61 -10.19
N ILE A 309 -22.83 -0.41 -9.45
CA ILE A 309 -22.34 -0.29 -8.07
C ILE A 309 -20.93 -0.85 -7.99
N VAL A 310 -20.00 -0.10 -7.39
CA VAL A 310 -18.66 -0.60 -7.05
C VAL A 310 -18.66 -0.99 -5.58
N ASN A 311 -18.16 -2.19 -5.28
CA ASN A 311 -18.13 -2.73 -3.93
C ASN A 311 -17.08 -1.99 -3.09
N ASN A 312 -17.41 -1.76 -1.82
CA ASN A 312 -16.44 -1.34 -0.81
C ASN A 312 -15.48 -2.50 -0.49
N ALA A 313 -14.33 -2.16 0.11
CA ALA A 313 -13.43 -3.17 0.66
C ALA A 313 -14.17 -4.04 1.70
N PRO A 314 -13.77 -5.31 1.89
CA PRO A 314 -14.38 -6.18 2.89
C PRO A 314 -14.37 -5.52 4.28
N ALA A 315 -15.53 -5.49 4.94
CA ALA A 315 -15.65 -4.99 6.30
C ALA A 315 -15.00 -5.97 7.28
N ILE A 316 -14.42 -5.43 8.35
CA ILE A 316 -13.78 -6.20 9.41
C ILE A 316 -14.55 -5.96 10.70
N ASP A 317 -14.95 -7.04 11.38
CA ASP A 317 -15.57 -6.95 12.69
C ASP A 317 -14.50 -6.93 13.79
N TYR A 318 -14.28 -5.77 14.38
CA TYR A 318 -13.29 -5.57 15.43
C TYR A 318 -13.80 -5.92 16.84
N ALA A 319 -15.00 -6.47 16.99
CA ALA A 319 -15.58 -6.80 18.30
C ALA A 319 -14.69 -7.71 19.15
N GLN A 320 -13.96 -8.63 18.52
CA GLN A 320 -13.07 -9.59 19.18
C GLN A 320 -11.71 -9.01 19.62
N LEU A 321 -11.38 -7.77 19.24
CA LEU A 321 -10.13 -7.15 19.68
C LEU A 321 -10.18 -6.86 21.19
N SER A 322 -9.12 -7.13 21.93
CA SER A 322 -9.02 -6.81 23.36
C SER A 322 -7.98 -5.73 23.61
N TYR A 323 -8.33 -4.70 24.38
CA TYR A 323 -7.42 -3.60 24.70
C TYR A 323 -7.13 -3.64 26.19
N GLU A 324 -5.88 -3.41 26.57
CA GLU A 324 -5.55 -3.20 27.96
C GLU A 324 -6.16 -1.89 28.47
N GLN A 325 -6.46 -1.88 29.76
CA GLN A 325 -6.86 -0.67 30.49
C GLN A 325 -5.76 0.37 30.36
N ASN A 326 -6.12 1.62 30.04
CA ASN A 326 -5.16 2.72 30.02
C ASN A 326 -4.61 2.89 31.44
N LYS A 327 -3.32 2.61 31.65
CA LYS A 327 -2.65 3.00 32.90
C LYS A 327 -2.51 4.53 32.88
N ASN A 328 -2.87 5.18 33.98
CA ASN A 328 -2.64 6.61 34.13
C ASN A 328 -1.15 6.91 33.94
N LEU A 329 -0.85 8.00 33.23
CA LEU A 329 0.53 8.45 33.03
C LEU A 329 1.12 8.82 34.39
N SER A 330 2.23 8.18 34.77
CA SER A 330 2.94 8.49 36.00
C SER A 330 3.66 9.85 35.89
N TYR A 331 3.72 10.62 36.97
CA TYR A 331 4.52 11.86 36.99
C TYR A 331 6.02 11.60 36.73
N VAL A 332 6.51 10.39 37.03
CA VAL A 332 7.93 9.99 36.86
C VAL A 332 8.40 10.08 35.40
N ILE A 333 7.48 10.00 34.43
CA ILE A 333 7.82 10.01 32.99
C ILE A 333 7.70 11.40 32.36
N LYS A 334 7.38 12.43 33.15
CA LYS A 334 7.12 13.79 32.68
C LYS A 334 8.30 14.36 31.87
N GLU A 335 9.52 14.27 32.39
CA GLU A 335 10.69 14.86 31.73
C GLU A 335 11.00 14.16 30.41
N SER A 336 10.96 12.82 30.37
CA SER A 336 11.18 12.09 29.12
C SER A 336 10.07 12.34 28.09
N LEU A 337 8.82 12.53 28.53
CA LEU A 337 7.73 12.92 27.65
C LEU A 337 7.93 14.34 27.09
N LEU A 338 8.38 15.27 27.92
CA LEU A 338 8.71 16.65 27.50
C LEU A 338 9.84 16.63 26.47
N ASP A 339 10.95 15.94 26.75
CA ASP A 339 12.10 15.81 25.86
C ASP A 339 11.70 15.22 24.50
N ARG A 340 10.88 14.17 24.51
CA ARG A 340 10.39 13.51 23.29
C ARG A 340 9.42 14.38 22.51
N SER A 341 8.59 15.17 23.20
CA SER A 341 7.73 16.18 22.57
C SER A 341 8.54 17.29 21.91
N ILE A 342 9.57 17.82 22.59
CA ILE A 342 10.49 18.83 22.03
C ILE A 342 11.20 18.27 20.81
N SER A 343 11.75 17.05 20.91
CA SER A 343 12.42 16.36 19.81
C SER A 343 11.51 16.21 18.59
N SER A 344 10.26 15.78 18.79
CA SER A 344 9.29 15.66 17.70
C SER A 344 8.96 17.02 17.05
N GLN A 345 8.80 18.08 17.85
CA GLN A 345 8.56 19.43 17.32
C GLN A 345 9.75 19.94 16.50
N VAL A 346 10.98 19.73 16.98
CA VAL A 346 12.21 20.10 16.25
C VAL A 346 12.30 19.33 14.93
N GLU A 347 12.14 18.01 14.94
CA GLU A 347 12.21 17.20 13.71
C GLU A 347 11.14 17.59 12.70
N ASN A 348 9.92 17.91 13.15
CA ASN A 348 8.83 18.36 12.28
C ASN A 348 9.09 19.75 11.70
N ALA A 349 9.67 20.68 12.47
CA ALA A 349 10.01 22.03 12.00
C ALA A 349 11.06 22.02 10.88
N TYR A 350 11.96 21.02 10.88
CA TYR A 350 13.01 20.86 9.87
C TYR A 350 12.72 19.75 8.85
N TYR A 351 11.51 19.17 8.85
CA TYR A 351 11.15 18.02 8.01
C TYR A 351 11.46 18.25 6.52
N HIS A 352 11.16 19.44 5.97
CA HIS A 352 11.44 19.75 4.56
C HIS A 352 12.92 19.65 4.17
N LYS A 353 13.85 19.76 5.13
CA LYS A 353 15.29 19.57 4.90
C LYS A 353 15.75 18.12 5.09
N LYS A 354 14.92 17.28 5.70
CA LYS A 354 15.22 15.88 6.06
C LYS A 354 14.26 14.88 5.40
N ALA A 355 13.40 15.33 4.49
CA ALA A 355 12.29 14.55 3.97
C ALA A 355 12.74 13.26 3.27
N ASP A 356 11.93 12.21 3.43
CA ASP A 356 12.13 10.93 2.76
C ASP A 356 11.98 11.07 1.24
N ASN A 357 12.81 10.33 0.51
CA ASN A 357 12.68 10.25 -0.93
C ASN A 357 11.63 9.20 -1.28
N ILE A 358 10.65 9.56 -2.10
CA ILE A 358 9.78 8.56 -2.71
C ILE A 358 10.53 7.97 -3.89
N LYS A 359 10.61 6.64 -4.00
CA LYS A 359 11.19 6.00 -5.18
C LYS A 359 10.42 6.53 -6.39
N LYS A 360 11.12 7.18 -7.34
CA LYS A 360 10.50 7.76 -8.54
C LYS A 360 9.62 6.69 -9.16
N THR A 361 8.30 6.92 -9.16
CA THR A 361 7.36 5.95 -9.71
C THR A 361 7.67 5.83 -11.20
N PRO A 362 8.02 4.63 -11.70
CA PRO A 362 8.25 4.47 -13.12
C PRO A 362 6.95 4.76 -13.86
N THR A 363 7.04 5.53 -14.94
CA THR A 363 5.92 5.64 -15.88
C THR A 363 5.69 4.25 -16.47
N LEU A 364 4.51 3.70 -16.27
CA LEU A 364 4.18 2.38 -16.80
C LEU A 364 3.92 2.48 -18.31
N GLU A 365 4.46 1.53 -19.06
CA GLU A 365 4.08 1.33 -20.46
C GLU A 365 2.57 1.05 -20.57
N THR A 366 1.97 1.64 -21.60
CA THR A 366 0.57 1.41 -21.94
C THR A 366 0.35 -0.05 -22.32
N PHE A 367 -0.86 -0.56 -22.06
CA PHE A 367 -1.19 -1.96 -22.32
C PHE A 367 -1.18 -2.36 -23.81
N TYR A 368 -1.07 -1.37 -24.71
CA TYR A 368 -1.04 -1.55 -26.15
C TYR A 368 0.36 -1.32 -26.76
N TYR A 369 1.37 -0.97 -25.95
CA TYR A 369 2.74 -0.85 -26.44
C TYR A 369 3.29 -2.22 -26.89
N PRO A 370 4.11 -2.30 -27.97
CA PRO A 370 4.53 -1.24 -28.90
C PRO A 370 3.66 -1.15 -30.17
N LEU A 371 2.40 -1.61 -30.13
CA LEU A 371 1.61 -1.87 -31.34
C LEU A 371 1.08 -0.61 -32.04
N ALA A 372 0.94 0.50 -31.31
CA ALA A 372 0.31 1.70 -31.84
C ALA A 372 1.27 2.54 -32.70
N LYS A 373 0.73 3.09 -33.78
CA LYS A 373 1.37 4.18 -34.53
C LYS A 373 1.21 5.46 -33.74
N GLU A 374 2.32 6.08 -33.38
CA GLU A 374 2.36 7.32 -32.59
C GLU A 374 2.39 8.55 -33.50
N TYR A 375 1.52 9.52 -33.21
CA TYR A 375 1.50 10.85 -33.82
C TYR A 375 1.79 11.90 -32.76
N VAL A 376 3.05 12.33 -32.64
CA VAL A 376 3.42 13.49 -31.81
C VAL A 376 2.96 14.74 -32.56
N LEU A 377 1.97 15.44 -32.01
CA LEU A 377 1.27 16.48 -32.77
C LEU A 377 2.11 17.75 -32.97
N ASP A 378 3.22 17.92 -32.24
CA ASP A 378 4.20 19.01 -32.47
C ASP A 378 5.03 18.82 -33.75
N ASP A 379 5.08 17.61 -34.30
CA ASP A 379 5.75 17.32 -35.57
C ASP A 379 4.90 17.74 -36.78
N PHE A 380 3.66 18.17 -36.54
CA PHE A 380 2.69 18.55 -37.57
C PHE A 380 2.17 19.97 -37.37
N THR A 381 1.45 20.48 -38.37
CA THR A 381 0.71 21.74 -38.21
C THR A 381 -0.38 21.56 -37.15
N ARG A 382 -0.37 22.44 -36.15
CA ARG A 382 -1.31 22.37 -35.01
C ARG A 382 -2.70 22.90 -35.38
N PHE A 383 -3.68 22.00 -35.41
CA PHE A 383 -5.09 22.34 -35.58
C PHE A 383 -5.83 22.50 -34.25
N LYS A 384 -6.91 23.28 -34.24
CA LYS A 384 -7.71 23.52 -33.03
C LYS A 384 -8.77 22.45 -32.83
N THR A 385 -9.35 21.94 -33.91
CA THR A 385 -10.54 21.07 -33.84
C THR A 385 -10.18 19.61 -34.10
N LEU A 386 -10.94 18.69 -33.50
CA LEU A 386 -10.80 17.25 -33.75
C LEU A 386 -10.90 16.92 -35.24
N LYS A 387 -11.87 17.53 -35.93
CA LYS A 387 -12.16 17.27 -37.34
C LYS A 387 -10.94 17.57 -38.21
N GLU A 388 -10.37 18.76 -38.09
CA GLU A 388 -9.16 19.17 -38.83
C GLU A 388 -7.99 18.23 -38.51
N THR A 389 -7.75 17.92 -37.23
CA THR A 389 -6.67 17.00 -36.84
C THR A 389 -6.83 15.60 -37.46
N THR A 390 -8.05 15.04 -37.49
CA THR A 390 -8.30 13.73 -38.10
C THR A 390 -8.25 13.74 -39.62
N THR A 391 -8.50 14.89 -40.27
CA THR A 391 -8.42 15.01 -41.73
C THR A 391 -6.99 15.22 -42.21
N GLU A 392 -6.19 16.01 -41.49
CA GLU A 392 -4.87 16.45 -41.95
C GLU A 392 -3.70 15.65 -41.35
N VAL A 393 -3.88 15.07 -40.14
CA VAL A 393 -2.79 14.40 -39.41
C VAL A 393 -3.05 12.90 -39.28
N THR A 394 -4.17 12.52 -38.66
CA THR A 394 -4.50 11.12 -38.38
C THR A 394 -5.54 10.58 -39.35
N THR A 395 -5.14 10.45 -40.62
CA THR A 395 -6.03 10.15 -41.76
C THR A 395 -6.70 8.78 -41.70
N GLU A 396 -6.22 7.87 -40.84
CA GLU A 396 -6.88 6.59 -40.57
C GLU A 396 -8.15 6.75 -39.71
N ILE A 397 -8.31 7.87 -39.01
CA ILE A 397 -9.45 8.12 -38.13
C ILE A 397 -10.57 8.80 -38.92
N TYR A 398 -11.77 8.23 -38.85
CA TYR A 398 -12.98 8.88 -39.35
C TYR A 398 -14.06 8.90 -38.28
N HIS A 399 -15.09 9.71 -38.48
CA HIS A 399 -16.18 9.85 -37.52
C HIS A 399 -17.54 9.52 -38.13
N LYS A 400 -18.44 9.00 -37.30
CA LYS A 400 -19.86 8.79 -37.60
C LYS A 400 -20.69 9.47 -36.53
N GLN A 401 -21.80 10.07 -36.92
CA GLN A 401 -22.78 10.61 -35.98
C GLN A 401 -24.04 9.73 -35.99
N LYS A 402 -24.52 9.42 -34.79
CA LYS A 402 -25.78 8.70 -34.57
C LYS A 402 -26.43 9.24 -33.30
N ASP A 403 -27.71 9.59 -33.36
CA ASP A 403 -28.49 10.08 -32.20
C ASP A 403 -27.79 11.24 -31.43
N ASN A 404 -27.24 12.22 -32.16
CA ASN A 404 -26.43 13.34 -31.63
C ASN A 404 -25.18 12.93 -30.83
N LYS A 405 -24.75 11.67 -30.94
CA LYS A 405 -23.47 11.17 -30.41
C LYS A 405 -22.46 10.99 -31.54
N LEU A 406 -21.25 11.49 -31.32
CA LEU A 406 -20.10 11.30 -32.19
C LEU A 406 -19.36 10.02 -31.81
N TYR A 407 -19.07 9.19 -32.80
CA TYR A 407 -18.27 7.99 -32.65
C TYR A 407 -17.08 8.03 -33.61
N LEU A 408 -15.88 7.82 -33.08
CA LEU A 408 -14.68 7.64 -33.90
C LEU A 408 -14.52 6.18 -34.29
N HIS A 409 -14.04 5.97 -35.51
CA HIS A 409 -13.70 4.68 -36.08
C HIS A 409 -12.33 4.77 -36.74
N VAL A 410 -11.67 3.62 -36.89
CA VAL A 410 -10.43 3.51 -37.64
C VAL A 410 -10.72 2.82 -38.98
N ASN A 411 -10.17 3.36 -40.06
CA ASN A 411 -10.28 2.81 -41.40
C ASN A 411 -9.15 1.79 -41.62
N ASP A 412 -9.49 0.53 -41.83
CA ASP A 412 -8.53 -0.52 -42.19
C ASP A 412 -8.60 -0.79 -43.70
N PRO A 413 -7.64 -0.32 -44.51
CA PRO A 413 -7.68 -0.50 -45.97
C PRO A 413 -7.62 -1.97 -46.40
N SER A 414 -7.23 -2.88 -45.51
CA SER A 414 -7.10 -4.31 -45.79
C SER A 414 -8.41 -5.09 -45.61
N VAL A 415 -9.46 -4.47 -45.08
CA VAL A 415 -10.72 -5.14 -44.70
C VAL A 415 -11.92 -4.47 -45.38
N PHE A 416 -12.75 -5.26 -46.06
CA PHE A 416 -14.03 -4.79 -46.61
C PHE A 416 -15.13 -5.87 -46.45
N PRO A 417 -16.31 -5.54 -45.90
CA PRO A 417 -16.73 -4.24 -45.38
C PRO A 417 -16.00 -3.87 -44.07
N GLN A 418 -15.91 -2.56 -43.79
CA GLN A 418 -15.36 -2.06 -42.53
C GLN A 418 -16.15 -2.58 -41.33
N LEU A 419 -15.48 -2.74 -40.18
CA LEU A 419 -16.13 -3.16 -38.95
C LEU A 419 -17.18 -2.12 -38.50
N PRO A 420 -18.40 -2.55 -38.16
CA PRO A 420 -19.47 -1.64 -37.74
C PRO A 420 -19.23 -1.02 -36.37
N GLU A 421 -18.46 -1.68 -35.49
CA GLU A 421 -18.18 -1.19 -34.14
C GLU A 421 -17.33 0.10 -34.15
N PRO A 422 -17.51 0.99 -33.16
CA PRO A 422 -16.61 2.13 -32.96
C PRO A 422 -15.23 1.68 -32.47
N ALA A 423 -14.26 2.59 -32.60
CA ALA A 423 -12.93 2.42 -32.03
C ALA A 423 -12.97 2.51 -30.49
N LEU A 424 -12.00 1.88 -29.83
CA LEU A 424 -11.74 2.15 -28.43
C LEU A 424 -11.07 3.53 -28.32
N VAL A 425 -11.80 4.52 -27.81
CA VAL A 425 -11.24 5.87 -27.62
C VAL A 425 -10.90 6.11 -26.16
N LEU A 426 -9.63 6.42 -25.91
CA LEU A 426 -9.10 6.80 -24.60
C LEU A 426 -8.58 8.24 -24.65
N VAL A 427 -8.78 9.00 -23.57
CA VAL A 427 -8.11 10.29 -23.36
C VAL A 427 -7.44 10.26 -22.00
N ASP A 428 -6.11 10.33 -21.96
CA ASP A 428 -5.30 10.11 -20.75
C ASP A 428 -5.66 8.83 -20.00
N GLY A 429 -6.10 7.81 -20.76
CA GLY A 429 -6.55 6.52 -20.24
C GLY A 429 -8.01 6.45 -19.79
N LEU A 430 -8.76 7.55 -19.86
CA LEU A 430 -10.20 7.55 -19.63
C LEU A 430 -10.95 7.08 -20.87
N TYR A 431 -11.77 6.03 -20.74
CA TYR A 431 -12.68 5.60 -21.78
C TYR A 431 -13.81 6.58 -22.04
N LEU A 432 -14.03 6.89 -23.32
CA LEU A 432 -15.14 7.67 -23.81
C LEU A 432 -16.11 6.78 -24.60
N GLU A 433 -17.35 6.63 -24.10
CA GLU A 433 -18.43 5.91 -24.80
C GLU A 433 -18.73 6.58 -26.15
N ASN A 434 -18.72 7.91 -26.16
CA ASN A 434 -18.85 8.75 -27.35
C ASN A 434 -17.89 9.95 -27.24
N GLN A 435 -17.59 10.60 -28.36
CA GLN A 435 -16.56 11.64 -28.45
C GLN A 435 -17.14 13.05 -28.52
N ASN A 436 -18.36 13.27 -27.99
CA ASN A 436 -18.95 14.60 -27.91
C ASN A 436 -18.09 15.59 -27.11
N ASP A 437 -17.46 15.11 -26.02
CA ASP A 437 -16.52 15.92 -25.23
C ASP A 437 -15.35 16.45 -26.09
N LEU A 438 -14.91 15.68 -27.08
CA LEU A 438 -13.77 16.06 -27.94
C LEU A 438 -14.14 17.03 -29.06
N ILE A 439 -15.43 17.24 -29.35
CA ILE A 439 -15.87 18.22 -30.36
C ILE A 439 -15.47 19.63 -29.94
N ASN A 440 -15.67 19.95 -28.66
CA ASN A 440 -15.41 21.28 -28.10
C ASN A 440 -14.03 21.37 -27.44
N TYR A 441 -13.32 20.25 -27.30
CA TYR A 441 -11.98 20.22 -26.74
C TYR A 441 -10.94 20.69 -27.78
N SER A 442 -10.09 21.63 -27.38
CA SER A 442 -9.04 22.14 -28.25
C SER A 442 -7.94 21.09 -28.45
N MET A 443 -7.73 20.63 -29.68
CA MET A 443 -6.65 19.70 -30.03
C MET A 443 -5.25 20.28 -29.81
N LYS A 444 -5.12 21.60 -29.61
CA LYS A 444 -3.87 22.24 -29.17
C LYS A 444 -3.43 21.79 -27.77
N ASN A 445 -4.34 21.28 -26.95
CA ASN A 445 -4.02 20.77 -25.61
C ASN A 445 -3.63 19.28 -25.63
N VAL A 446 -3.70 18.62 -26.80
CA VAL A 446 -3.32 17.22 -26.98
C VAL A 446 -1.84 17.18 -27.37
N TYR A 447 -1.03 16.44 -26.63
CA TYR A 447 0.38 16.23 -26.94
C TYR A 447 0.55 15.24 -28.09
N LYS A 448 -0.08 14.06 -28.01
CA LYS A 448 0.03 13.01 -29.02
C LYS A 448 -1.24 12.20 -29.18
N ILE A 449 -1.34 11.50 -30.32
CA ILE A 449 -2.40 10.54 -30.63
C ILE A 449 -1.76 9.20 -31.00
N ASP A 450 -2.11 8.14 -30.29
CA ASP A 450 -1.71 6.78 -30.65
C ASP A 450 -2.87 6.08 -31.38
N VAL A 451 -2.60 5.44 -32.52
CA VAL A 451 -3.61 4.76 -33.35
C VAL A 451 -3.23 3.30 -33.62
N ILE A 452 -4.18 2.38 -33.42
CA ILE A 452 -4.09 0.99 -33.86
C ILE A 452 -5.21 0.74 -34.86
N VAL A 453 -4.82 0.30 -36.06
CA VAL A 453 -5.72 -0.09 -37.14
C VAL A 453 -6.07 -1.57 -37.01
N GLY A 454 -7.32 -1.92 -37.36
CA GLY A 454 -7.82 -3.29 -37.33
C GLY A 454 -8.51 -3.67 -36.02
N ARG A 455 -9.06 -4.88 -35.96
CA ARG A 455 -9.86 -5.32 -34.80
C ARG A 455 -9.00 -5.37 -33.53
N TYR A 456 -9.37 -4.58 -32.52
CA TYR A 456 -8.69 -4.55 -31.23
C TYR A 456 -9.56 -5.18 -30.15
N TYR A 457 -9.00 -6.13 -29.40
CA TYR A 457 -9.70 -6.77 -28.28
C TYR A 457 -9.18 -6.20 -26.96
N ALA A 458 -10.06 -5.57 -26.19
CA ALA A 458 -9.79 -5.21 -24.80
C ALA A 458 -10.63 -6.13 -23.90
N GLY A 459 -9.98 -7.13 -23.30
CA GLY A 459 -10.66 -8.14 -22.49
C GLY A 459 -11.72 -8.89 -23.29
N SER A 460 -12.98 -8.81 -22.85
CA SER A 460 -14.11 -9.52 -23.47
C SER A 460 -14.80 -8.76 -24.62
N LYS A 461 -14.35 -7.54 -24.96
CA LYS A 461 -14.97 -6.66 -25.94
C LYS A 461 -14.03 -6.38 -27.12
N SER A 462 -14.58 -6.41 -28.33
CA SER A 462 -13.89 -6.01 -29.57
C SER A 462 -14.26 -4.59 -29.98
N PHE A 463 -13.31 -3.89 -30.57
CA PHE A 463 -13.43 -2.53 -31.11
C PHE A 463 -12.83 -2.47 -32.52
N ASN A 464 -13.26 -1.49 -33.31
CA ASN A 464 -12.63 -1.18 -34.60
C ASN A 464 -11.42 -0.26 -34.39
N GLY A 465 -10.32 -0.85 -33.95
CA GLY A 465 -9.09 -0.13 -33.63
C GLY A 465 -9.09 0.47 -32.23
N LEU A 466 -7.99 1.16 -31.94
CA LEU A 466 -7.76 1.91 -30.71
C LEU A 466 -7.25 3.30 -31.09
N ILE A 467 -7.81 4.33 -30.45
CA ILE A 467 -7.37 5.71 -30.55
C ILE A 467 -7.13 6.22 -29.13
N SER A 468 -5.90 6.62 -28.81
CA SER A 468 -5.55 7.13 -27.49
C SER A 468 -4.99 8.54 -27.61
N PHE A 469 -5.71 9.51 -27.09
CA PHE A 469 -5.27 10.90 -26.98
C PHE A 469 -4.51 11.08 -25.67
N THR A 470 -3.32 11.65 -25.72
CA THR A 470 -2.56 12.06 -24.52
C THR A 470 -2.52 13.58 -24.48
N THR A 471 -3.07 14.19 -23.43
CA THR A 471 -2.98 15.63 -23.21
C THR A 471 -1.63 16.02 -22.59
N PHE A 472 -1.27 17.30 -22.66
CA PHE A 472 -0.04 17.79 -22.03
C PHE A 472 -0.06 17.61 -20.50
N ASP A 473 -1.19 17.95 -19.87
CA ASP A 473 -1.36 17.92 -18.41
C ASP A 473 -1.72 16.52 -17.89
N LYS A 474 -2.24 15.65 -18.76
CA LYS A 474 -2.62 14.25 -18.48
C LYS A 474 -3.72 14.13 -17.43
N ASP A 475 -4.66 15.06 -17.44
CA ASP A 475 -5.71 15.21 -16.43
C ASP A 475 -7.11 15.45 -17.03
N PHE A 476 -7.32 15.04 -18.29
CA PHE A 476 -8.56 15.27 -19.02
C PHE A 476 -9.82 14.95 -18.19
N LYS A 477 -10.79 15.87 -18.24
CA LYS A 477 -12.06 15.76 -17.52
C LYS A 477 -13.21 15.57 -18.50
N SER A 478 -13.88 14.43 -18.40
CA SER A 478 -15.07 14.12 -19.21
C SER A 478 -16.37 14.55 -18.52
N THR A 479 -17.34 14.99 -19.33
CA THR A 479 -18.69 15.36 -18.88
C THR A 479 -19.66 14.16 -18.82
N GLN A 480 -19.21 12.96 -19.23
CA GLN A 480 -19.98 11.73 -19.16
C GLN A 480 -20.53 11.48 -17.75
N SER A 481 -21.84 11.22 -17.69
CA SER A 481 -22.61 10.99 -16.47
C SER A 481 -23.80 10.07 -16.78
N GLY A 482 -24.42 9.50 -15.76
CA GLY A 482 -25.52 8.53 -15.91
C GLY A 482 -25.42 7.42 -14.87
N SER A 483 -26.41 6.51 -14.86
CA SER A 483 -26.44 5.38 -13.93
C SER A 483 -25.49 4.24 -14.27
N SER A 484 -25.06 4.19 -15.53
CA SER A 484 -24.12 3.22 -16.09
C SER A 484 -22.66 3.58 -15.85
N ILE A 485 -22.37 4.73 -15.23
CA ILE A 485 -21.02 5.23 -14.97
C ILE A 485 -20.89 5.67 -13.51
N VAL A 486 -19.84 5.20 -12.84
CA VAL A 486 -19.49 5.64 -11.49
C VAL A 486 -18.02 6.06 -11.45
N LYS A 487 -17.75 7.10 -10.65
CA LYS A 487 -16.41 7.71 -10.50
C LYS A 487 -15.96 7.69 -9.03
N PRO A 488 -15.82 6.50 -8.39
CA PRO A 488 -15.47 6.44 -6.97
C PRO A 488 -13.99 6.75 -6.74
N VAL A 489 -13.70 7.18 -5.52
CA VAL A 489 -12.33 7.28 -4.99
C VAL A 489 -12.04 6.01 -4.20
N VAL A 490 -10.97 5.29 -4.55
CA VAL A 490 -10.62 4.02 -3.89
C VAL A 490 -9.26 4.09 -3.20
N LEU A 491 -9.10 3.33 -2.12
CA LEU A 491 -7.83 3.20 -1.42
C LEU A 491 -6.79 2.53 -2.31
N ARG A 492 -5.68 3.21 -2.59
CA ARG A 492 -4.57 2.68 -3.40
C ARG A 492 -3.37 2.26 -2.57
N PRO A 493 -2.51 1.37 -3.09
CA PRO A 493 -1.23 1.08 -2.47
C PRO A 493 -0.39 2.34 -2.29
N GLN A 494 0.28 2.50 -1.15
CA GLN A 494 1.21 3.60 -0.96
C GLN A 494 2.50 3.40 -1.79
N PRO A 495 3.07 4.47 -2.36
CA PRO A 495 4.37 4.40 -3.01
C PRO A 495 5.45 3.88 -2.05
N LYS A 496 6.34 3.04 -2.57
CA LYS A 496 7.51 2.58 -1.81
C LYS A 496 8.43 3.77 -1.49
N LYS A 497 8.66 4.01 -0.20
CA LYS A 497 9.59 5.04 0.28
C LYS A 497 11.03 4.54 0.33
N ILE A 498 11.97 5.45 0.09
CA ILE A 498 13.37 5.30 0.45
C ILE A 498 13.57 6.23 1.64
N TYR A 499 13.59 5.63 2.83
CA TYR A 499 13.72 6.38 4.07
C TYR A 499 15.07 7.09 4.11
N ASN A 500 15.04 8.38 4.46
CA ASN A 500 16.22 9.22 4.41
C ASN A 500 17.24 8.78 5.46
N LYS A 501 18.52 8.85 5.09
CA LYS A 501 19.66 8.67 5.98
C LYS A 501 20.36 10.01 6.10
N ILE A 502 20.40 10.56 7.31
CA ILE A 502 21.12 11.80 7.58
C ILE A 502 22.62 11.55 7.43
N GLU A 503 23.28 12.41 6.65
CA GLU A 503 24.70 12.36 6.33
C GLU A 503 25.38 13.66 6.81
N TYR A 504 26.44 13.55 7.59
CA TYR A 504 27.22 14.71 8.08
C TYR A 504 28.54 14.92 7.34
N SER A 505 28.80 14.16 6.29
CA SER A 505 30.02 14.27 5.47
C SER A 505 30.18 15.64 4.80
N ASN A 506 29.09 16.36 4.53
CA ASN A 506 29.11 17.73 4.03
C ASN A 506 28.63 18.73 5.10
N LEU A 507 29.57 19.20 5.93
CA LEU A 507 29.29 19.98 7.15
C LEU A 507 28.62 21.35 6.89
N THR A 508 28.80 21.96 5.72
CA THR A 508 28.34 23.35 5.46
C THR A 508 26.83 23.51 5.46
N ASP A 509 26.08 22.51 4.98
CA ASP A 509 24.61 22.58 4.87
C ASP A 509 23.91 22.12 6.15
N ASN A 510 24.52 21.20 6.90
CA ASN A 510 23.93 20.54 8.06
C ASN A 510 24.40 21.10 9.42
N ALA A 511 25.42 21.96 9.46
CA ALA A 511 25.93 22.55 10.71
C ALA A 511 24.89 23.39 11.47
N ARG A 512 23.90 23.98 10.77
CA ARG A 512 22.87 24.83 11.37
C ARG A 512 21.51 24.14 11.55
N ILE A 513 21.43 22.85 11.26
CA ILE A 513 20.20 22.07 11.41
C ILE A 513 20.33 21.23 12.68
N PRO A 514 19.47 21.43 13.70
CA PRO A 514 19.46 20.56 14.87
C PRO A 514 19.00 19.15 14.48
N ASP A 515 19.58 18.13 15.10
CA ASP A 515 19.24 16.73 14.89
C ASP A 515 18.79 16.08 16.20
N PHE A 516 17.49 16.11 16.46
CA PHE A 516 16.86 15.54 17.65
C PHE A 516 16.16 14.22 17.32
N ARG A 517 16.69 13.46 16.36
CA ARG A 517 16.12 12.17 15.97
C ARG A 517 16.20 11.15 17.12
N ASN A 518 15.03 10.74 17.60
CA ASN A 518 14.91 9.53 18.43
C ASN A 518 15.06 8.25 17.60
N GLN A 519 14.69 8.27 16.32
CA GLN A 519 14.93 7.20 15.35
C GLN A 519 16.17 7.53 14.52
N LEU A 520 17.32 6.97 14.86
CA LEU A 520 18.57 7.25 14.12
C LEU A 520 18.57 6.60 12.74
N PHE A 521 18.01 5.40 12.64
CA PHE A 521 18.03 4.62 11.41
C PHE A 521 16.84 3.68 11.32
N TRP A 522 16.22 3.61 10.15
CA TRP A 522 15.20 2.63 9.81
C TRP A 522 15.48 2.11 8.40
N ASN A 523 15.85 0.83 8.30
CA ASN A 523 16.08 0.17 7.03
C ASN A 523 15.15 -1.03 6.89
N PRO A 524 14.12 -0.97 6.04
CA PRO A 524 13.22 -2.09 5.79
C PRO A 524 13.79 -3.13 4.81
N GLU A 525 14.94 -2.92 4.17
CA GLU A 525 15.49 -3.83 3.14
C GLU A 525 16.94 -4.23 3.45
N VAL A 526 17.15 -4.72 4.67
CA VAL A 526 18.47 -5.13 5.13
C VAL A 526 18.87 -6.43 4.45
N LYS A 527 20.07 -6.44 3.87
CA LYS A 527 20.76 -7.65 3.42
C LYS A 527 21.80 -8.04 4.47
N LEU A 528 22.07 -9.33 4.64
CA LEU A 528 23.05 -9.83 5.61
C LEU A 528 24.31 -10.33 4.92
N ASN A 529 24.82 -9.51 3.99
CA ASN A 529 26.01 -9.81 3.20
C ASN A 529 26.95 -8.59 3.12
N SER A 530 28.10 -8.77 2.48
CA SER A 530 29.15 -7.74 2.34
C SER A 530 28.72 -6.48 1.57
N GLN A 531 27.60 -6.52 0.86
CA GLN A 531 27.03 -5.39 0.12
C GLN A 531 26.05 -4.55 0.96
N SER A 532 25.80 -4.94 2.21
CA SER A 532 24.85 -4.23 3.07
C SER A 532 25.44 -2.93 3.63
N ASN A 533 24.81 -1.80 3.31
CA ASN A 533 25.13 -0.49 3.89
C ASN A 533 24.12 -0.17 4.99
N ASN A 534 24.46 -0.58 6.22
CA ASN A 534 23.63 -0.31 7.41
C ASN A 534 24.24 0.76 8.31
N SER A 535 25.23 1.51 7.81
CA SER A 535 25.85 2.59 8.57
C SER A 535 24.86 3.74 8.76
N PHE A 536 24.98 4.52 9.83
CA PHE A 536 24.11 5.67 10.15
C PHE A 536 24.83 6.65 11.06
N TYR A 537 24.38 7.89 11.11
CA TYR A 537 24.93 8.89 12.04
C TYR A 537 24.09 9.02 13.31
N THR A 538 24.75 9.17 14.45
CA THR A 538 24.12 9.54 15.73
C THR A 538 23.56 10.96 15.67
N SER A 539 22.62 11.27 16.57
CA SER A 539 21.96 12.57 16.68
C SER A 539 22.66 13.48 17.71
N ASP A 540 22.13 14.70 17.89
CA ASP A 540 22.51 15.61 18.98
C ASP A 540 21.98 15.15 20.34
N LEU A 541 21.04 14.18 20.37
CA LEU A 541 20.57 13.58 21.61
C LEU A 541 21.55 12.52 22.11
N SER A 542 22.01 12.69 23.34
CA SER A 542 22.77 11.69 24.07
C SER A 542 21.84 10.69 24.80
N GLY A 543 22.37 9.51 25.09
CA GLY A 543 21.66 8.44 25.77
C GLY A 543 21.88 7.07 25.15
N THR A 544 21.02 6.13 25.54
CA THR A 544 21.09 4.74 25.11
C THR A 544 20.20 4.51 23.90
N TYR A 545 20.70 3.78 22.90
CA TYR A 545 19.95 3.41 21.70
C TYR A 545 19.92 1.89 21.54
N GLU A 546 18.76 1.36 21.18
CA GLU A 546 18.57 -0.05 20.82
C GLU A 546 18.69 -0.19 19.30
N ILE A 547 19.53 -1.13 18.88
CA ILE A 547 19.61 -1.67 17.52
C ILE A 547 18.80 -2.96 17.51
N ARG A 548 17.76 -3.03 16.67
CA ARG A 548 16.87 -4.18 16.57
C ARG A 548 16.76 -4.66 15.12
N LEU A 549 17.14 -5.91 14.89
CA LEU A 549 17.00 -6.61 13.62
C LEU A 549 15.90 -7.67 13.73
N GLU A 550 14.95 -7.65 12.80
CA GLU A 550 13.84 -8.61 12.74
C GLU A 550 13.64 -9.10 11.31
N GLY A 551 13.23 -10.35 11.12
CA GLY A 551 12.82 -10.85 9.81
C GLY A 551 12.93 -12.36 9.67
N PHE A 552 12.95 -12.83 8.42
CA PHE A 552 12.92 -14.24 8.08
C PHE A 552 13.83 -14.53 6.87
N ALA A 553 14.58 -15.62 6.94
CA ALA A 553 15.25 -16.20 5.78
C ALA A 553 14.22 -16.77 4.78
N ASN A 554 14.64 -17.02 3.54
CA ASN A 554 13.74 -17.51 2.49
C ASN A 554 13.16 -18.91 2.78
N ASN A 555 13.83 -19.70 3.62
CA ASN A 555 13.35 -20.99 4.10
C ASN A 555 12.41 -20.87 5.32
N GLY A 556 12.05 -19.65 5.76
CA GLY A 556 11.17 -19.40 6.90
C GLY A 556 11.87 -19.33 8.26
N SER A 557 13.20 -19.54 8.33
CA SER A 557 13.93 -19.41 9.60
C SER A 557 13.89 -17.97 10.11
N PRO A 558 13.44 -17.74 11.36
CA PRO A 558 13.32 -16.40 11.92
C PRO A 558 14.69 -15.80 12.32
N VAL A 559 14.76 -14.48 12.31
CA VAL A 559 15.91 -13.70 12.80
C VAL A 559 15.40 -12.60 13.71
N SER A 560 15.87 -12.58 14.95
CA SER A 560 15.62 -11.52 15.93
C SER A 560 16.91 -11.27 16.70
N LEU A 561 17.48 -10.07 16.58
CA LEU A 561 18.66 -9.65 17.32
C LEU A 561 18.46 -8.26 17.92
N LYS A 562 19.03 -8.07 19.10
CA LYS A 562 19.01 -6.80 19.82
C LYS A 562 20.39 -6.49 20.36
N GLU A 563 20.79 -5.24 20.25
CA GLU A 563 22.04 -4.75 20.79
C GLU A 563 21.90 -3.29 21.23
N ILE A 564 22.71 -2.89 22.20
CA ILE A 564 22.67 -1.55 22.77
C ILE A 564 23.96 -0.80 22.42
N ILE A 565 23.80 0.46 22.00
CA ILE A 565 24.89 1.43 21.89
C ILE A 565 24.60 2.66 22.78
N GLU A 566 25.67 3.38 23.12
CA GLU A 566 25.59 4.59 23.92
C GLU A 566 26.09 5.79 23.10
N VAL A 567 25.36 6.90 23.14
CA VAL A 567 25.76 8.19 22.57
C VAL A 567 26.03 9.14 23.72
N LYS A 568 27.23 9.74 23.75
CA LYS A 568 27.67 10.69 24.77
C LYS A 568 27.95 12.06 24.17
N ASP A 569 27.81 13.08 25.02
CA ASP A 569 28.18 14.44 24.64
C ASP A 569 29.68 14.54 24.40
N SER A 570 30.08 15.17 23.29
CA SER A 570 31.49 15.41 22.97
C SER A 570 32.17 16.37 23.96
N THR A 571 31.40 17.07 24.80
CA THR A 571 31.88 18.04 25.80
C THR A 571 32.07 17.46 27.20
N SER A 572 31.76 16.18 27.45
CA SER A 572 32.01 15.53 28.74
C SER A 572 33.30 14.71 28.68
N ASN A 573 34.43 15.36 28.94
CA ASN A 573 35.70 14.73 29.32
C ASN A 573 36.07 15.16 30.75
#